data_AF-R9H4R6-F1
#
_entry.id   AF-R9H4R6-F1
#
_cell.length_a   1.000
_cell.length_b   1.000
_cell.length_c   1.000
_cell.angle_alpha   90.00
_cell.angle_beta   90.00
_cell.angle_gamma   90.00
#
_symmetry.space_group_name_H-M   'P 1'
#
loop_
_entity.id
_entity.type
_entity.pdbx_description
1 polymer ?
#
loop_
_entity_poly.entity_id
_entity_poly.type
_entity_poly.pdbx_seq_one_letter_code
_entity_poly.pdbx_strand_id
1 'polypeptide(L)'
;MQLHGQLQLAEQWLKEVNPQIDFDKIKNVFLNHNKSYSHSRHLSKQDCKNVGLNIVDLETNPDLQDAILSLHHCYMILFDKFPISKVVENNIGGRYMQNYNAK
;
A
#
# COMPACT_ATOMS: atom_id res chain seq x y z
N MET A 1 17.53 8.88 12.19
CA MET A 1 16.60 9.83 12.85
C MET A 1 15.17 9.78 12.30
N GLN A 2 14.93 9.34 11.05
CA GLN A 2 13.59 9.31 10.41
C GLN A 2 12.69 8.12 10.81
N LEU A 3 13.26 7.00 11.28
CA LEU A 3 12.47 5.81 11.64
C LEU A 3 11.57 6.01 12.88
N HIS A 4 11.95 6.89 13.80
CA HIS A 4 11.27 7.00 15.09
C HIS A 4 9.84 7.54 14.96
N GLY A 5 9.63 8.53 14.08
CA GLY A 5 8.30 9.10 13.83
C GLY A 5 7.36 8.16 13.07
N GLN A 6 7.88 7.40 12.09
CA GLN A 6 7.08 6.44 11.32
C GLN A 6 6.57 5.29 12.19
N LEU A 7 7.43 4.77 13.08
CA LEU A 7 7.06 3.73 14.04
C LEU A 7 6.01 4.23 15.02
N GLN A 8 6.18 5.44 15.55
CA GLN A 8 5.25 6.04 16.50
C GLN A 8 3.86 6.27 15.88
N LEU A 9 3.82 6.80 14.65
CA LEU A 9 2.56 6.98 13.90
C LEU A 9 1.88 5.64 13.59
N ALA A 10 2.65 4.64 13.14
CA ALA A 10 2.11 3.31 12.86
C ALA A 10 1.53 2.67 14.13
N GLU A 11 2.25 2.75 15.25
CA GLU A 11 1.79 2.21 16.52
C GLU A 11 0.51 2.90 17.00
N GLN A 12 0.47 4.22 16.96
CA GLN A 12 -0.69 5.00 17.37
C GLN A 12 -1.91 4.63 16.54
N TRP A 13 -1.78 4.66 15.21
CA TRP A 13 -2.90 4.41 14.30
C TRP A 13 -3.40 2.97 14.39
N LEU A 14 -2.49 1.99 14.50
CA LEU A 14 -2.87 0.59 14.63
C LEU A 14 -3.61 0.31 15.94
N LYS A 15 -3.21 0.93 17.05
CA LYS A 15 -3.93 0.83 18.32
C LYS A 15 -5.30 1.51 18.28
N GLU A 16 -5.45 2.60 17.53
CA GLU A 16 -6.74 3.27 17.32
C GLU A 16 -7.72 2.38 16.53
N VAL A 17 -7.25 1.71 15.48
CA VAL A 17 -8.10 0.88 14.59
C VAL A 17 -8.34 -0.52 15.15
N ASN A 18 -7.33 -1.12 15.79
CA ASN A 18 -7.43 -2.44 16.40
C ASN A 18 -6.57 -2.50 17.69
N PRO A 19 -7.16 -2.20 18.86
CA PRO A 19 -6.44 -2.15 20.13
C PRO A 19 -5.73 -3.46 20.53
N GLN A 20 -6.19 -4.59 19.98
CA GLN A 20 -5.67 -5.92 20.31
C GLN A 20 -4.61 -6.42 19.32
N ILE A 21 -4.22 -5.59 18.35
CA ILE A 21 -3.24 -6.00 17.35
C ILE A 21 -1.84 -6.13 17.96
N ASP A 22 -1.17 -7.22 17.62
CA ASP A 22 0.20 -7.48 18.03
C ASP A 22 1.17 -6.60 17.21
N PHE A 23 1.50 -5.44 17.76
CA PHE A 23 2.35 -4.46 17.10
C PHE A 23 3.75 -5.01 16.77
N ASP A 24 4.29 -5.90 17.61
CA ASP A 24 5.62 -6.48 17.36
C ASP A 24 5.62 -7.41 16.15
N LYS A 25 4.55 -8.19 15.94
CA LYS A 25 4.37 -8.97 14.70
C LYS A 25 4.30 -8.08 13.47
N ILE A 26 3.50 -7.00 13.53
CA ILE A 26 3.36 -6.05 12.42
C ILE A 26 4.69 -5.35 12.14
N LYS A 27 5.37 -4.83 13.16
CA LYS A 27 6.66 -4.16 13.04
C LYS A 27 7.71 -5.06 12.41
N ASN A 28 7.77 -6.33 12.80
CA ASN A 28 8.72 -7.29 12.24
C ASN A 28 8.48 -7.58 10.76
N VAL A 29 7.22 -7.59 10.32
CA VAL A 29 6.87 -7.86 8.92
C VAL A 29 6.94 -6.61 8.06
N PHE A 30 6.46 -5.45 8.50
CA PHE A 30 6.36 -4.25 7.65
C PHE A 30 7.47 -3.21 7.88
N LEU A 31 8.04 -3.14 9.08
CA LEU A 31 8.90 -2.03 9.52
C LEU A 31 10.35 -2.46 9.85
N ASN A 32 10.70 -3.73 9.64
CA ASN A 32 12.05 -4.22 9.92
C ASN A 32 13.04 -3.88 8.79
N HIS A 33 13.76 -2.77 8.97
CA HIS A 33 14.72 -2.25 7.99
C HIS A 33 15.92 -3.15 7.68
N ASN A 34 16.26 -4.12 8.54
CA ASN A 34 17.31 -5.11 8.25
C ASN A 34 16.91 -6.10 7.14
N LYS A 35 15.61 -6.16 6.78
CA LYS A 35 15.05 -6.98 5.69
C LYS A 35 14.36 -6.16 4.58
N SER A 36 14.31 -4.82 4.71
CA SER A 36 13.43 -3.95 3.89
C SER A 36 14.17 -2.98 2.96
N TYR A 37 15.45 -3.21 2.65
CA TYR A 37 16.19 -2.36 1.70
C TYR A 37 15.72 -2.50 0.25
N SER A 38 14.98 -3.56 -0.09
CA SER A 38 14.46 -3.78 -1.44
C SER A 38 12.97 -3.44 -1.51
N HIS A 39 12.61 -2.47 -2.36
CA HIS A 39 11.23 -2.20 -2.77
C HIS A 39 10.59 -3.37 -3.56
N SER A 40 11.29 -4.50 -3.66
CA SER A 40 10.89 -5.72 -4.36
C SER A 40 10.38 -6.83 -3.42
N ARG A 41 10.13 -6.53 -2.14
CA ARG A 41 9.58 -7.52 -1.21
C ARG A 41 8.11 -7.79 -1.52
N HIS A 42 7.84 -9.01 -2.00
CA HIS A 42 6.49 -9.51 -2.08
C HIS A 42 6.00 -9.87 -0.66
N LEU A 43 4.86 -9.30 -0.26
CA LEU A 43 4.14 -9.70 0.95
C LEU A 43 2.95 -10.52 0.50
N SER A 44 2.94 -11.81 0.83
CA SER A 44 1.82 -12.65 0.45
C SER A 44 0.58 -12.29 1.29
N LYS A 45 -0.60 -12.53 0.72
CA LYS A 45 -1.87 -12.44 1.42
C LYS A 45 -1.89 -13.24 2.72
N GLN A 46 -1.24 -14.41 2.73
CA GLN A 46 -1.16 -15.26 3.92
C GLN A 46 -0.25 -14.64 4.99
N ASP A 47 0.88 -14.03 4.61
CA ASP A 47 1.73 -13.30 5.55
C ASP A 47 0.94 -12.19 6.26
N CYS A 48 0.12 -11.45 5.51
CA CYS A 48 -0.75 -10.40 6.04
C CYS A 48 -1.83 -10.95 6.99
N LYS A 49 -2.46 -12.08 6.66
CA LYS A 49 -3.44 -12.74 7.56
C LYS A 49 -2.77 -13.24 8.84
N ASN A 50 -1.58 -13.83 8.74
CA ASN A 50 -0.84 -14.40 9.87
C ASN A 50 -0.42 -13.38 10.93
N VAL A 51 -0.18 -12.13 10.52
CA VAL A 51 0.15 -11.03 11.44
C VAL A 51 -1.08 -10.37 12.08
N GLY A 52 -2.29 -10.81 11.72
CA GLY A 52 -3.55 -10.31 12.29
C GLY A 52 -4.17 -9.12 11.55
N LEU A 53 -3.80 -8.86 10.29
CA LEU A 53 -4.52 -7.88 9.48
C LEU A 53 -5.90 -8.42 9.09
N ASN A 54 -6.89 -7.53 9.11
CA ASN A 54 -8.22 -7.82 8.57
C ASN A 54 -8.18 -7.73 7.04
N ILE A 55 -7.96 -8.87 6.38
CA ILE A 55 -7.84 -8.96 4.92
C ILE A 55 -9.15 -9.46 4.32
N VAL A 56 -9.75 -8.66 3.45
CA VAL A 56 -10.85 -9.07 2.58
C VAL A 56 -10.28 -9.48 1.24
N ASP A 57 -10.68 -10.67 0.79
CA ASP A 57 -10.22 -11.27 -0.44
C ASP A 57 -10.91 -10.58 -1.62
N LEU A 58 -10.17 -9.89 -2.49
CA LEU A 58 -10.73 -9.18 -3.64
C LEU A 58 -11.57 -10.10 -4.53
N GLU A 59 -11.16 -11.36 -4.62
CA GLU A 59 -11.80 -12.40 -5.43
C GLU A 59 -13.21 -12.78 -4.94
N THR A 60 -13.61 -12.35 -3.74
CA THR A 60 -14.94 -12.63 -3.18
C THR A 60 -16.03 -11.71 -3.74
N ASN A 61 -15.65 -10.62 -4.42
CA ASN A 61 -16.57 -9.70 -5.06
C ASN A 61 -16.16 -9.45 -6.53
N PRO A 62 -16.77 -10.18 -7.49
CA PRO A 62 -16.40 -10.09 -8.90
C PRO A 62 -16.53 -8.67 -9.49
N ASP A 63 -17.58 -7.93 -9.13
CA ASP A 63 -17.82 -6.58 -9.66
C ASP A 63 -16.75 -5.59 -9.17
N LEU A 64 -16.36 -5.69 -7.89
CA LEU A 64 -15.29 -4.88 -7.33
C LEU A 64 -13.94 -5.24 -7.95
N GLN A 65 -13.68 -6.54 -8.16
CA GLN A 65 -12.46 -7.02 -8.79
C GLN A 65 -12.32 -6.48 -10.22
N ASP A 66 -13.38 -6.59 -11.02
CA ASP A 66 -13.40 -6.09 -12.40
C ASP A 66 -13.18 -4.57 -12.47
N ALA A 67 -13.84 -3.80 -11.59
CA ALA A 67 -13.67 -2.35 -11.50
C ALA A 67 -12.23 -1.95 -11.17
N ILE A 68 -11.59 -2.61 -10.18
CA ILE A 68 -10.21 -2.33 -9.78
C ILE A 68 -9.22 -2.72 -10.88
N LEU A 69 -9.39 -3.89 -11.51
CA LEU A 69 -8.50 -4.34 -12.58
C LEU A 69 -8.62 -3.45 -13.82
N SER A 70 -9.84 -3.03 -14.18
CA SER A 70 -10.07 -2.07 -15.24
C SER A 70 -9.32 -0.76 -14.99
N LEU A 71 -9.44 -0.21 -13.78
CA LEU A 71 -8.71 1.01 -13.40
C LEU A 71 -7.18 0.80 -13.43
N HIS A 72 -6.69 -0.34 -12.93
CA HIS A 72 -5.28 -0.70 -13.00
C HIS A 72 -4.77 -0.70 -14.45
N HIS A 73 -5.52 -1.33 -15.38
CA HIS A 73 -5.16 -1.34 -16.80
C HIS A 73 -5.18 0.06 -17.42
N CYS A 74 -6.14 0.91 -17.06
CA CYS A 74 -6.13 2.32 -17.49
C CYS A 74 -4.84 3.04 -17.06
N TYR A 75 -4.37 2.85 -15.82
CA TYR A 75 -3.11 3.45 -15.37
C TYR A 75 -1.89 2.82 -16.03
N MET A 76 -1.87 1.51 -16.26
CA MET A 76 -0.77 0.86 -16.98
C MET A 76 -0.63 1.43 -18.39
N ILE A 77 -1.75 1.63 -19.10
CA ILE A 77 -1.77 2.29 -20.42
C ILE A 77 -1.33 3.76 -20.29
N LEU A 78 -1.80 4.49 -19.27
CA LEU A 78 -1.41 5.88 -19.03
C LEU A 78 0.11 6.01 -18.85
N PHE A 79 0.71 5.18 -18.00
CA PHE A 79 2.15 5.19 -17.74
C PHE A 79 2.98 4.71 -18.93
N ASP A 80 2.44 3.85 -19.79
CA ASP A 80 3.09 3.43 -21.05
C ASP A 80 3.07 4.54 -22.11
N LYS A 81 1.97 5.31 -22.18
CA LYS A 81 1.76 6.31 -23.24
C LYS A 81 2.27 7.70 -22.92
N PHE A 82 2.41 8.05 -21.64
CA PHE A 82 2.77 9.39 -21.22
C PHE A 82 3.95 9.39 -20.25
N PRO A 83 4.79 10.43 -20.26
CA PRO A 83 5.91 10.56 -19.32
C PRO A 83 5.40 10.99 -17.94
N ILE A 84 4.52 10.20 -17.32
CA ILE A 84 4.00 10.40 -15.97
C ILE A 84 4.72 9.43 -15.04
N SER A 85 5.21 9.91 -13.91
CA SER A 85 5.90 9.10 -12.90
C SER A 85 5.05 8.82 -11.66
N LYS A 86 4.01 9.63 -11.42
CA LYS A 86 3.10 9.47 -10.27
C LYS A 86 1.73 10.05 -10.56
N VAL A 87 0.69 9.35 -10.12
CA VAL A 87 -0.69 9.86 -10.06
C VAL A 87 -1.25 9.65 -8.66
N VAL A 88 -1.95 10.65 -8.12
CA VAL A 88 -2.69 10.55 -6.86
C VAL A 88 -4.08 11.12 -7.12
N GLU A 89 -5.10 10.29 -6.93
CA GLU A 89 -6.52 10.64 -7.13
C GLU A 89 -7.35 10.25 -5.91
N ASN A 90 -8.48 10.91 -5.72
CA ASN A 90 -9.42 10.61 -4.64
C ASN A 90 -10.88 10.61 -5.13
N ASN A 91 -11.78 10.20 -4.25
CA ASN A 91 -13.21 10.02 -4.53
C ASN A 91 -13.99 11.34 -4.70
N ILE A 92 -13.39 12.50 -4.43
CA ILE A 92 -14.01 13.82 -4.63
C ILE A 92 -13.47 14.54 -5.89
N GLY A 93 -12.72 13.83 -6.73
CA GLY A 93 -12.16 14.36 -7.97
C GLY A 93 -10.86 15.16 -7.79
N GLY A 94 -10.28 15.17 -6.59
CA GLY A 94 -8.96 15.74 -6.35
C GLY A 94 -7.90 14.90 -7.04
N ARG A 95 -7.00 15.56 -7.79
CA ARG A 95 -5.99 14.89 -8.62
C ARG A 95 -4.65 15.62 -8.61
N TYR A 96 -3.58 14.84 -8.49
CA TYR A 96 -2.21 15.28 -8.66
C TYR A 96 -1.49 14.33 -9.64
N MET A 97 -0.78 14.90 -10.61
CA MET A 97 0.03 14.16 -11.57
C MET A 97 1.45 14.73 -11.58
N GLN A 98 2.44 13.84 -11.51
CA GLN A 98 3.85 14.20 -11.62
C GLN A 98 4.40 13.65 -12.92
N ASN A 99 4.93 14.53 -13.77
CA ASN A 99 5.63 14.10 -14.98
C ASN A 99 7.02 13.57 -14.62
N TYR A 100 7.47 12.57 -15.38
CA TYR A 100 8.87 12.17 -15.40
C TYR A 100 9.67 13.24 -16.16
N ASN A 101 10.48 14.00 -15.44
CA ASN A 101 11.49 14.86 -16.07
C ASN A 101 12.79 14.05 -16.14
N ALA A 102 13.14 13.57 -17.33
CA ALA A 102 14.50 13.15 -17.60
C ALA A 102 15.41 14.37 -17.37
N LYS A 103 16.43 14.22 -16.51
CA LYS A 103 17.51 15.21 -16.44
C LYS A 103 18.38 15.12 -17.69
#